data_AF-A0A397T212-F1
#
_entry.id   AF-A0A397T212-F1
#
_cell.length_a   1.000
_cell.length_b   1.000
_cell.length_c   1.000
_cell.angle_alpha   90.00
_cell.angle_beta   90.00
_cell.angle_gamma   90.00
#
_symmetry.space_group_name_H-M   'P 1'
#
loop_
_entity.id
_entity.type
_entity.pdbx_description
1 polymer ?
#
loop_
_entity_poly.entity_id
_entity_poly.type
_entity_poly.pdbx_seq_one_letter_code
_entity_poly.pdbx_strand_id
1 'polypeptide(L)' 'MPKAKTTKKATGGGKRKLSPYNAFMKSELPKVKAENPNLEHKAAFKLVAERWKNSPDNPKNQAS' A
#
# COMPACT_ATOMS: atom_id res chain seq x y z
N MET A 1 14.85 8.76 37.43
CA MET A 1 15.40 7.76 36.47
C MET A 1 14.50 7.72 35.23
N PRO A 2 14.94 8.13 34.03
CA PRO A 2 14.17 7.86 32.81
C PRO A 2 14.90 6.86 31.91
N LYS A 3 14.40 5.62 31.82
CA LYS A 3 14.85 4.67 30.78
C LYS A 3 14.05 4.89 29.50
N ALA A 4 14.72 5.59 28.60
CA ALA A 4 14.72 5.51 27.14
C ALA A 4 13.56 4.78 26.43
N LYS A 5 12.88 5.57 25.58
CA LYS A 5 12.02 5.12 24.49
C LYS A 5 12.84 4.30 23.48
N THR A 6 12.35 3.12 23.15
CA THR A 6 12.89 2.20 22.15
C THR A 6 12.74 2.75 20.72
N THR A 7 13.89 3.07 20.11
CA THR A 7 14.33 2.66 18.77
C THR A 7 13.28 2.45 17.66
N LYS A 8 13.38 3.25 16.60
CA LYS A 8 13.63 2.77 15.22
C LYS A 8 14.02 3.90 14.24
N LYS A 9 15.34 4.07 14.13
CA LYS A 9 16.15 4.48 12.98
C LYS A 9 15.38 4.78 11.67
N ALA A 10 15.15 6.06 11.38
CA ALA A 10 14.88 6.54 10.02
C ALA A 10 16.20 7.03 9.41
N THR A 11 17.07 6.09 9.02
CA THR A 11 18.27 6.40 8.23
C THR A 11 17.94 6.35 6.75
N GLY A 12 18.34 7.40 6.03
CA GLY A 12 18.99 7.23 4.74
C GLY A 12 18.10 7.47 3.53
N GLY A 13 18.45 8.54 2.81
CA GLY A 13 17.94 8.87 1.49
C GLY A 13 18.07 7.73 0.49
N GLY A 14 17.05 7.64 -0.34
CA GLY A 14 16.88 6.66 -1.38
C GLY A 14 15.39 6.57 -1.58
N LYS A 15 14.87 7.22 -2.62
CA LYS A 15 13.50 6.99 -3.10
C LYS A 15 13.42 5.50 -3.42
N ARG A 16 13.12 4.65 -2.43
CA ARG A 16 12.95 3.22 -2.65
C ARG A 16 11.90 3.15 -3.74
N LYS A 17 12.26 2.63 -4.91
CA LYS A 17 11.33 2.43 -6.01
C LYS A 17 10.13 1.73 -5.39
N LEU A 18 8.99 2.42 -5.33
CA LEU A 18 7.80 1.84 -4.74
C LEU A 18 7.57 0.56 -5.52
N SER A 19 7.49 -0.58 -4.81
CA SER A 19 7.06 -1.82 -5.44
C SER A 19 5.77 -1.53 -6.21
N PRO A 20 5.55 -2.09 -7.40
CA PRO A 20 4.33 -1.89 -8.20
C PRO A 20 3.06 -2.04 -7.35
N TYR A 21 3.07 -3.01 -6.42
CA TYR A 21 2.02 -3.19 -5.42
C TYR A 21 1.75 -1.95 -4.57
N ASN A 22 2.80 -1.35 -4.00
CA ASN A 22 2.67 -0.17 -3.15
C ASN A 22 2.27 1.07 -3.93
N ALA A 23 2.70 1.19 -5.20
CA ALA A 23 2.26 2.26 -6.09
C ALA A 23 0.77 2.14 -6.39
N PHE A 24 0.31 0.94 -6.73
CA PHE A 24 -1.10 0.64 -6.98
C PHE A 24 -1.98 0.82 -5.73
N MET A 25 -1.51 0.34 -4.57
CA MET A 25 -2.21 0.55 -3.30
C MET A 25 -2.44 2.04 -3.01
N LYS A 26 -1.43 2.88 -3.25
CA LYS A 26 -1.54 4.32 -3.02
C LYS A 26 -2.45 5.04 -4.01
N SER A 27 -2.56 4.57 -5.24
CA SER A 27 -3.44 5.18 -6.25
C SER A 27 -4.90 4.70 -6.15
N GLU A 28 -5.13 3.42 -5.83
CA GLU A 28 -6.47 2.82 -5.80
C GLU A 28 -7.18 2.97 -4.45
N LEU A 29 -6.47 2.92 -3.32
CA LEU A 29 -7.09 3.10 -2.00
C LEU A 29 -7.87 4.42 -1.85
N PRO A 30 -7.35 5.59 -2.27
CA PRO A 30 -8.13 6.82 -2.23
C PRO A 30 -9.32 6.80 -3.19
N LYS A 31 -9.23 6.10 -4.35
CA LYS A 31 -10.39 5.94 -5.26
C LYS A 31 -11.50 5.14 -4.59
N VAL A 32 -11.17 3.98 -4.00
CA VAL A 32 -12.17 3.15 -3.31
C VAL A 32 -12.77 3.88 -2.11
N LYS A 33 -11.97 4.67 -1.38
CA LYS A 33 -12.47 5.53 -0.30
C LYS A 33 -13.29 6.72 -0.81
N ALA A 34 -13.00 7.26 -1.98
CA ALA A 34 -13.78 8.33 -2.58
C ALA A 34 -15.14 7.82 -3.10
N GLU A 35 -15.16 6.63 -3.72
CA GLU A 35 -16.41 5.97 -4.12
C GLU A 35 -17.22 5.51 -2.92
N ASN A 36 -16.56 5.07 -1.86
CA ASN A 36 -17.19 4.55 -0.66
C ASN A 36 -16.54 5.16 0.59
N PRO A 37 -16.88 6.40 0.96
CA PRO A 37 -16.32 7.05 2.15
C PRO A 37 -16.76 6.36 3.45
N ASN A 38 -17.82 5.57 3.40
CA ASN A 38 -18.33 4.77 4.50
C ASN A 38 -17.70 3.36 4.57
N LEU A 39 -16.89 2.96 3.59
CA LEU A 39 -16.18 1.68 3.65
C LEU A 39 -15.05 1.78 4.69
N GLU A 40 -15.01 0.80 5.59
CA GLU A 40 -13.94 0.69 6.55
C GLU A 40 -12.58 0.56 5.84
N HIS A 41 -11.55 1.20 6.39
CA HIS A 41 -10.21 1.17 5.81
C HIS A 41 -9.75 -0.26 5.49
N LYS A 42 -10.04 -1.22 6.37
CA LYS A 42 -9.67 -2.63 6.18
C LYS A 42 -10.38 -3.27 4.99
N ALA A 43 -11.66 -2.97 4.79
CA ALA A 43 -12.45 -3.45 3.67
C ALA A 43 -11.97 -2.83 2.35
N ALA A 44 -11.78 -1.51 2.31
CA ALA A 44 -11.23 -0.82 1.14
C ALA A 44 -9.85 -1.38 0.77
N PHE A 45 -8.98 -1.61 1.76
CA PHE A 45 -7.65 -2.16 1.54
C PHE A 45 -7.70 -3.60 1.01
N LYS A 46 -8.58 -4.45 1.53
CA LYS A 46 -8.79 -5.82 1.01
C LYS A 46 -9.28 -5.81 -0.44
N LEU A 47 -10.22 -4.92 -0.75
CA LEU A 47 -10.80 -4.77 -2.09
C LEU A 47 -9.73 -4.33 -3.10
N VAL A 48 -8.90 -3.34 -2.74
CA VAL A 48 -7.76 -2.92 -3.56
C VAL A 48 -6.71 -4.05 -3.69
N ALA A 49 -6.48 -4.85 -2.64
CA ALA A 49 -5.56 -5.99 -2.71
C ALA A 49 -6.07 -7.11 -3.62
N GLU A 50 -7.37 -7.36 -3.64
CA GLU A 50 -8.01 -8.29 -4.59
C GLU A 50 -7.95 -7.74 -6.02
N ARG A 51 -8.24 -6.45 -6.23
CA ARG A 51 -8.05 -5.78 -7.53
C ARG A 51 -6.60 -5.87 -8.00
N TRP A 52 -5.61 -5.72 -7.10
CA TRP A 52 -4.20 -5.86 -7.44
C TRP A 52 -3.86 -7.28 -7.91
N LYS A 53 -4.35 -8.33 -7.23
CA LYS A 53 -4.12 -9.72 -7.64
C LYS A 53 -4.58 -9.98 -9.07
N ASN A 54 -5.64 -9.31 -9.50
CA ASN A 54 -6.19 -9.41 -10.86
C ASN A 54 -5.66 -8.31 -11.80
N SER A 55 -4.87 -7.35 -11.31
CA SER A 55 -4.42 -6.21 -12.10
C SER A 55 -3.34 -6.63 -13.10
N PRO A 56 -3.38 -6.12 -14.35
CA PRO A 56 -2.29 -6.31 -15.30
C PRO A 56 -1.01 -5.61 -14.86
N ASP A 57 -1.07 -4.61 -13.97
CA ASP A 57 0.12 -3.97 -13.39
C ASP A 57 0.87 -4.87 -12.41
N ASN A 58 0.27 -5.99 -11.99
CA ASN A 58 0.96 -6.95 -11.15
C ASN A 58 2.00 -7.68 -12.01
N PRO A 59 3.32 -7.53 -11.73
CA PRO A 59 4.37 -8.22 -12.49
C PRO A 59 4.22 -9.75 -12.46
N LYS A 60 3.43 -10.29 -11.52
CA LYS A 60 3.08 -11.71 -11.43
C LYS A 60 2.03 -12.16 -12.46
N ASN A 61 1.18 -11.25 -12.94
CA ASN A 61 0.25 -11.48 -14.06
C ASN A 61 0.84 -11.06 -15.42
N GLN A 62 1.97 -10.33 -15.41
CA GLN A 62 2.76 -10.02 -16.61
C GLN A 62 3.71 -11.17 -17.00
N ALA A 63 3.76 -12.25 -16.21
CA ALA A 63 4.51 -13.45 -16.57
C ALA A 63 3.68 -14.24 -17.59
N SER A 64 3.93 -13.94 -18.86
CA SER A 64 3.51 -14.76 -20.01
C SER A 64 4.36 -16.01 -20.15
#